data_AF-A0A955TU96-F1
#
_entry.id   AF-A0A955TU96-F1
#
_cell.length_a   1.000
_cell.length_b   1.000
_cell.length_c   1.000
_cell.angle_alpha   90.00
_cell.angle_beta   90.00
_cell.angle_gamma   90.00
#
_symmetry.space_group_name_H-M   'P 1'
#
loop_
_entity.id
_entity.type
_entity.pdbx_description
1 polymer ?
#
loop_
_entity_poly.entity_id
_entity_poly.type
_entity_poly.pdbx_seq_one_letter_code
_entity_poly.pdbx_strand_id
1 'polypeptide(L)' 'LAERISGDTTVGHALAYCEAVETLLGLEVPLRAKYLRCVFLELERLHNHLGDVGAICNDVAFTLAHAH' A
#
# COMPACT_ATOMS: atom_id res chain seq x y z
N LEU A 1 -11.77 8.82 2.97
CA LEU A 1 -12.60 7.66 3.33
C LEU A 1 -11.95 6.37 2.83
N ALA A 2 -11.65 6.26 1.54
CA ALA A 2 -10.98 5.10 0.96
C ALA A 2 -9.68 4.69 1.70
N GLU A 3 -8.82 5.65 2.00
CA GLU A 3 -7.57 5.47 2.75
C GLU A 3 -7.70 4.88 4.17
N ARG A 4 -8.91 4.85 4.75
CA ARG A 4 -9.14 4.42 6.15
C ARG A 4 -9.87 3.09 6.26
N ILE A 5 -9.85 2.27 5.21
CA ILE A 5 -10.46 0.94 5.20
C ILE A 5 -9.56 -0.07 5.93
N SER A 6 -8.26 -0.05 5.64
CA SER A 6 -7.22 -0.82 6.35
C SER A 6 -6.06 0.08 6.72
N GLY A 7 -5.49 -0.12 7.92
CA GLY A 7 -4.40 0.72 8.45
C GLY A 7 -3.08 0.58 7.71
N ASP A 8 -2.90 -0.53 6.99
CA ASP A 8 -1.68 -0.91 6.27
C ASP A 8 -1.80 -0.80 4.73
N THR A 9 -3.01 -0.53 4.21
CA THR A 9 -3.31 -0.56 2.77
C THR A 9 -3.93 0.76 2.30
N THR A 10 -3.35 1.87 2.72
CA THR A 10 -3.84 3.22 2.45
C THR A 10 -3.78 3.56 0.95
N VAL A 11 -2.63 3.36 0.32
CA VAL A 11 -2.36 3.67 -1.09
C VAL A 11 -3.18 2.77 -2.00
N GLY A 12 -3.25 1.47 -1.69
CA GLY A 12 -4.06 0.51 -2.43
C GLY A 12 -5.54 0.92 -2.50
N HIS A 13 -6.13 1.31 -1.37
CA HIS A 13 -7.52 1.76 -1.36
C HIS A 13 -7.74 3.12 -2.04
N ALA A 14 -6.82 4.07 -1.86
CA ALA A 14 -6.89 5.36 -2.54
C ALA A 14 -6.83 5.21 -4.06
N LEU A 15 -5.92 4.34 -4.55
CA LEU A 15 -5.76 4.06 -5.97
C LEU A 15 -6.98 3.36 -6.56
N ALA A 16 -7.49 2.31 -5.90
CA ALA A 16 -8.68 1.60 -6.36
C ALA A 16 -9.89 2.55 -6.50
N TYR A 17 -10.04 3.50 -5.58
CA TYR A 17 -11.06 4.55 -5.69
C TYR A 17 -10.81 5.47 -6.89
N CYS A 18 -9.58 5.94 -7.08
CA CYS A 18 -9.23 6.80 -8.23
C CYS A 18 -9.50 6.09 -9.55
N GLU A 19 -9.06 4.84 -9.71
CA GLU A 19 -9.25 4.06 -10.93
C GLU A 19 -10.73 3.82 -11.23
N ALA A 20 -11.56 3.57 -10.21
CA ALA A 20 -13.00 3.44 -10.39
C ALA A 20 -13.64 4.74 -10.92
N VAL A 21 -13.26 5.89 -10.35
CA VAL A 21 -13.76 7.21 -10.78
C VAL A 21 -13.26 7.59 -12.17
N GLU A 22 -11.98 7.37 -12.45
CA GLU A 22 -11.37 7.64 -13.75
C GLU A 22 -11.99 6.80 -14.86
N THR A 23 -12.25 5.52 -14.58
CA THR A 23 -12.95 4.61 -15.50
C THR A 23 -14.37 5.09 -15.77
N LEU A 24 -15.11 5.49 -14.74
CA LEU A 24 -16.49 5.99 -14.87
C LEU A 24 -16.56 7.27 -15.72
N LEU A 25 -15.56 8.13 -15.61
CA LEU A 25 -15.48 9.42 -16.31
C LEU A 25 -14.74 9.35 -17.65
N GLY A 26 -14.17 8.19 -18.01
CA GLY A 26 -13.39 8.03 -19.24
C GLY A 26 -12.11 8.88 -19.27
N LEU A 27 -11.48 9.10 -18.12
CA LEU A 27 -10.29 9.96 -18.01
C LEU A 27 -9.02 9.20 -18.38
N GLU A 28 -8.15 9.83 -19.18
CA GLU A 28 -6.81 9.32 -19.43
C GLU A 28 -5.81 9.80 -18.38
N VAL A 29 -5.21 8.85 -17.67
CA VAL A 29 -4.21 9.14 -16.64
C VAL A 29 -2.84 9.40 -17.27
N PRO A 30 -2.18 10.53 -16.98
CA PRO A 30 -0.84 10.82 -17.48
C PRO A 30 0.17 9.73 -17.09
N LEU A 31 1.12 9.43 -17.99
CA LEU A 31 2.11 8.38 -17.77
C LEU A 31 2.89 8.54 -16.45
N ARG A 32 3.26 9.78 -16.10
CA ARG A 32 3.93 10.08 -14.82
C ARG A 32 3.10 9.68 -13.60
N ALA A 33 1.77 9.87 -13.64
CA ALA A 33 0.89 9.50 -12.54
C ALA A 33 0.82 7.96 -12.38
N LYS A 34 0.81 7.20 -13.49
CA LYS A 34 0.88 5.73 -13.46
C LYS A 34 2.17 5.24 -12.78
N TYR A 35 3.32 5.84 -13.10
CA TYR A 35 4.58 5.50 -12.45
C TYR A 35 4.58 5.80 -10.95
N LEU A 36 4.08 6.98 -10.55
CA LEU A 36 4.00 7.33 -9.13
C LEU A 36 3.09 6.39 -8.35
N ARG A 37 1.92 6.03 -8.90
CA ARG A 37 1.00 5.05 -8.32
C ARG A 37 1.68 3.71 -8.09
N CYS A 38 2.42 3.23 -9.08
CA CYS A 38 3.20 1.99 -8.97
C CYS A 38 4.26 2.09 -7.87
N VAL A 39 5.06 3.17 -7.85
CA VAL A 39 6.09 3.36 -6.81
C VAL A 39 5.47 3.37 -5.40
N PHE A 40 4.36 4.09 -5.20
CA PHE A 40 3.71 4.14 -3.89
C PHE A 40 3.09 2.79 -3.49
N LEU A 41 2.48 2.05 -4.43
CA LEU A 41 2.00 0.69 -4.17
C LEU A 41 3.13 -0.24 -3.74
N GLU A 42 4.27 -0.17 -4.43
CA GLU A 42 5.40 -1.05 -4.11
C GLU A 42 6.05 -0.69 -2.76
N LEU A 43 6.06 0.60 -2.39
CA LEU A 43 6.49 1.03 -1.06
C LEU A 43 5.55 0.53 0.04
N GLU A 44 4.25 0.63 -0.15
CA GLU A 44 3.24 0.07 0.76
C GLU A 44 3.39 -1.45 0.89
N ARG A 45 3.52 -2.15 -0.25
CA ARG A 45 3.74 -3.61 -0.27
C ARG A 45 5.02 -4.00 0.46
N LEU A 46 6.11 -3.21 0.36
CA LEU A 46 7.34 -3.47 1.11
C LEU A 46 7.15 -3.25 2.61
N HIS A 47 6.48 -2.16 2.98
CA HIS A 47 6.16 -1.87 4.38
C HIS A 47 5.36 -3.01 5.01
N ASN A 48 4.30 -3.47 4.34
CA ASN A 48 3.45 -4.55 4.84
C ASN A 48 4.23 -5.85 4.98
N HIS A 49 5.05 -6.20 3.99
CA HIS A 49 5.84 -7.42 4.07
C HIS A 49 6.89 -7.38 5.18
N LEU A 50 7.55 -6.23 5.39
CA LEU A 50 8.48 -6.06 6.51
C LEU A 50 7.77 -6.13 7.86
N GLY A 51 6.58 -5.53 7.97
CA GLY A 51 5.74 -5.64 9.16
C GLY A 51 5.36 -7.09 9.48
N ASP A 52 4.90 -7.84 8.47
CA ASP A 52 4.55 -9.26 8.62
C ASP A 52 5.76 -10.11 9.03
N VAL A 53 6.92 -9.91 8.40
CA VAL A 53 8.16 -10.59 8.79
C VAL A 53 8.55 -10.25 10.22
N GLY A 54 8.46 -8.97 10.61
CA GLY A 54 8.71 -8.52 11.97
C GLY A 54 7.78 -9.21 12.99
N ALA A 55 6.49 -9.31 12.68
CA ALA A 55 5.51 -9.99 13.52
C ALA A 55 5.83 -11.49 13.68
N ILE A 56 6.16 -12.18 12.59
CA ILE A 56 6.58 -13.60 12.63
C ILE A 56 7.82 -13.79 13.51
N CYS A 57 8.83 -12.92 13.37
CA CYS A 57 10.02 -12.98 14.20
C CYS A 57 9.72 -12.74 15.68
N ASN A 58 8.82 -11.81 15.99
CA ASN A 58 8.37 -11.55 17.36
C ASN A 58 7.71 -12.79 17.98
N ASP A 59 6.86 -13.49 17.21
CA ASP A 59 6.12 -14.68 17.68
C ASP A 59 7.04 -15.85 18.07
N VAL A 60 8.25 -15.92 17.50
CA VAL A 60 9.28 -16.92 17.84
C VAL A 60 10.31 -16.42 18.86
N ALA A 61 9.98 -15.34 19.60
CA ALA A 61 10.84 -14.67 20.57
C ALA A 61 12.15 -14.09 19.99
N PHE A 62 12.22 -13.89 18.67
CA PHE A 62 13.29 -13.15 17.99
C PHE A 62 12.92 -11.66 17.85
N THR A 63 12.74 -11.02 19.01
CA THR A 63 12.18 -9.65 19.14
C THR A 63 13.04 -8.56 18.51
N LEU A 64 14.33 -8.81 18.28
CA LEU A 64 15.24 -7.85 17.64
C LEU A 64 14.75 -7.45 16.23
N ALA A 65 14.15 -8.38 15.48
CA ALA A 65 13.64 -8.10 14.14
C ALA A 65 12.30 -7.32 14.12
N HIS A 66 11.62 -7.19 15.27
CA HIS A 66 10.40 -6.41 15.43
C HIS A 66 10.65 -5.04 16.06
N ALA A 67 11.90 -4.71 16.42
CA ALA A 67 12.21 -3.52 17.23
C ALA A 67 12.03 -2.16 16.51
N HIS A 68 11.43 -2.11 15.31
CA HIS A 68 11.23 -0.90 14.53
C HIS A 68 9.92 -0.92 13.75
#